data_AF-A0A3S3QPT3-F1
#
_entry.id   AF-A0A3S3QPT3-F1
#
_cell.length_a   1.000
_cell.length_b   1.000
_cell.length_c   1.000
_cell.angle_alpha   90.00
_cell.angle_beta   90.00
_cell.angle_gamma   90.00
#
_symmetry.space_group_name_H-M   'P 1'
#
loop_
_entity.id
_entity.type
_entity.pdbx_description
1 polymer ?
#
loop_
_entity_poly.entity_id
_entity_poly.type
_entity_poly.pdbx_seq_one_letter_code
_entity_poly.pdbx_strand_id
1 'polypeptide(L)'
;MTWNYEAFESTGSGREGVTEMELRVTKKLEDLGLRVEYAKVVMTNIVEGAARAVVYYPDKTLSLPVINNIGKWTKCDVNTIADDRDTVRYKEELYQEINALLNALTDMQAARSKISATAYKKGYSTITVWYPAEIS
;
A
#
# COMPACT_ATOMS: atom_id res chain seq x y z
N MET A 1 -11.16 -11.48 5.96
CA MET A 1 -11.19 -10.96 4.58
C MET A 1 -9.82 -11.18 3.94
N THR A 2 -9.73 -11.39 2.63
CA THR A 2 -8.42 -11.54 1.97
C THR A 2 -8.11 -10.28 1.17
N TRP A 3 -6.96 -9.69 1.41
CA TRP A 3 -6.42 -8.58 0.64
C TRP A 3 -5.58 -9.12 -0.52
N ASN A 4 -5.73 -8.47 -1.67
CA ASN A 4 -4.93 -8.67 -2.87
C ASN A 4 -4.14 -7.40 -3.16
N TYR A 5 -3.12 -7.51 -4.00
CA TYR A 5 -2.38 -6.35 -4.48
C TYR A 5 -2.06 -6.45 -5.96
N GLU A 6 -1.90 -5.30 -6.60
CA GLU A 6 -1.34 -5.18 -7.94
C GLU A 6 -0.24 -4.12 -7.95
N ALA A 7 0.92 -4.48 -8.52
CA ALA A 7 2.10 -3.63 -8.58
C ALA A 7 2.31 -3.10 -10.00
N PHE A 8 2.67 -1.83 -10.09
CA PHE A 8 2.94 -1.11 -11.33
C PHE A 8 4.37 -0.55 -11.30
N GLU A 9 5.04 -0.62 -12.44
CA GLU A 9 6.36 -0.02 -12.66
C GLU A 9 6.34 0.70 -14.01
N SER A 10 6.82 1.95 -14.01
CA SER A 10 6.97 2.77 -15.21
C SER A 10 8.26 2.42 -15.93
N THR A 11 8.24 2.53 -17.26
CA THR A 11 9.47 2.51 -18.07
C THR A 11 10.09 3.91 -18.23
N GLY A 12 9.35 4.96 -17.85
CA GLY A 12 9.79 6.35 -17.85
C GLY A 12 10.41 6.78 -16.50
N SER A 13 11.27 7.79 -16.56
CA SER A 13 11.89 8.40 -15.38
C SER A 13 11.28 9.75 -15.03
N GLY A 14 11.36 10.15 -13.76
CA GLY A 14 10.93 11.48 -13.32
C GLY A 14 9.43 11.72 -13.53
N ARG A 15 9.07 12.94 -13.97
CA ARG A 15 7.67 13.37 -14.04
C ARG A 15 6.83 12.53 -15.00
N GLU A 16 7.37 12.15 -16.15
CA GLU A 16 6.65 11.33 -17.13
C GLU A 16 6.29 9.96 -16.56
N GLY A 17 7.24 9.33 -15.86
CA GLY A 17 6.98 8.05 -15.22
C GLY A 17 5.93 8.16 -14.10
N VAL A 18 5.94 9.25 -13.33
CA VAL A 18 4.90 9.49 -12.31
C VAL A 18 3.53 9.62 -12.95
N THR A 19 3.40 10.43 -14.00
CA THR A 19 2.12 10.61 -14.70
C THR A 19 1.60 9.30 -15.31
N GLU A 20 2.50 8.45 -15.84
CA GLU A 20 2.12 7.12 -16.28
C GLU A 20 1.57 6.26 -15.13
N MET A 21 2.23 6.29 -13.96
CA MET A 21 1.77 5.55 -12.78
C MET A 21 0.43 6.05 -12.25
N GLU A 22 0.21 7.36 -12.23
CA GLU A 22 -1.08 7.95 -11.85
C GLU A 22 -2.21 7.43 -12.75
N LEU A 23 -1.95 7.35 -14.07
CA LEU A 23 -2.92 6.82 -15.03
C LEU A 23 -3.21 5.33 -14.79
N ARG A 24 -2.18 4.51 -14.57
CA ARG A 24 -2.35 3.06 -14.32
C ARG A 24 -3.10 2.80 -13.01
N VAL A 25 -2.77 3.53 -11.94
CA VAL A 25 -3.49 3.48 -10.67
C VAL A 25 -4.94 3.87 -10.88
N THR A 26 -5.21 4.96 -11.60
CA THR A 26 -6.58 5.43 -11.86
C THR A 26 -7.41 4.36 -12.56
N LYS A 27 -6.88 3.78 -13.66
CA LYS A 27 -7.54 2.68 -14.37
C LYS A 27 -7.82 1.49 -13.46
N LYS A 28 -6.85 1.12 -12.61
CA LYS A 28 -7.04 0.02 -11.66
C LYS A 28 -8.15 0.32 -10.66
N LEU A 29 -8.22 1.55 -10.14
CA LEU A 29 -9.26 1.97 -9.21
C LEU A 29 -10.65 1.96 -9.87
N GLU A 30 -10.74 2.32 -11.15
CA GLU A 30 -11.97 2.18 -11.95
C GLU A 30 -12.40 0.71 -12.11
N ASP A 31 -11.46 -0.18 -12.47
CA ASP A 31 -11.69 -1.63 -12.60
C ASP A 31 -12.15 -2.29 -11.28
N LEU A 32 -11.72 -1.74 -10.14
CA LEU A 32 -12.12 -2.24 -8.83
C LEU A 32 -13.58 -1.94 -8.48
N GLY A 33 -14.19 -0.95 -9.14
CA GLY A 33 -15.59 -0.57 -8.94
C GLY A 33 -15.90 -0.28 -7.47
N LEU A 34 -16.92 -0.96 -6.92
CA LEU A 34 -17.37 -0.77 -5.53
C LEU A 34 -16.31 -1.09 -4.46
N ARG A 35 -15.20 -1.76 -4.81
CA ARG A 35 -14.11 -2.05 -3.87
C ARG A 35 -13.16 -0.85 -3.66
N VAL A 36 -13.25 0.16 -4.53
CA VAL A 36 -12.33 1.31 -4.55
C VAL A 36 -12.31 2.09 -3.24
N GLU A 37 -13.44 2.14 -2.53
CA GLU A 37 -13.58 2.86 -1.26
C GLU A 37 -12.54 2.42 -0.21
N TYR A 38 -12.16 1.15 -0.24
CA TYR A 38 -11.24 0.56 0.73
C TYR A 38 -9.84 0.27 0.16
N ALA A 39 -9.62 0.58 -1.13
CA ALA A 39 -8.33 0.38 -1.75
C ALA A 39 -7.26 1.29 -1.11
N LYS A 40 -6.03 0.80 -1.03
CA LYS A 40 -4.86 1.54 -0.52
C LYS A 40 -3.84 1.68 -1.64
N VAL A 41 -3.40 2.91 -1.89
CA VAL A 41 -2.41 3.20 -2.93
C VAL A 41 -1.12 3.65 -2.29
N VAL A 42 -0.01 3.03 -2.68
CA VAL A 42 1.34 3.47 -2.34
C VAL A 42 2.04 3.82 -3.64
N MET A 43 2.52 5.05 -3.78
CA MET A 43 3.29 5.49 -4.95
C MET A 43 4.65 6.03 -4.52
N THR A 44 5.68 5.69 -5.26
CA THR A 44 7.03 6.20 -5.05
C THR A 44 7.56 6.80 -6.34
N ASN A 45 7.95 8.07 -6.29
CA ASN A 45 8.75 8.71 -7.34
C ASN A 45 10.22 8.54 -6.94
N ILE A 46 10.91 7.54 -7.48
CA ILE A 46 12.36 7.42 -7.25
C ILE A 46 13.01 8.52 -8.09
N VAL A 47 13.59 9.52 -7.43
CA VAL A 47 14.48 10.49 -8.09
C VAL A 47 15.67 9.68 -8.63
N GLU A 48 15.91 9.75 -9.94
CA GLU A 48 16.88 8.92 -10.70
C GLU A 48 16.48 7.47 -10.99
N GLY A 49 15.19 7.11 -10.88
CA GLY A 49 14.71 5.76 -11.21
C GLY A 49 13.31 5.71 -11.85
N ALA A 50 12.81 4.50 -12.04
CA ALA A 50 11.44 4.24 -12.49
C ALA A 50 10.42 4.57 -11.38
N ALA A 51 9.34 5.26 -11.75
CA ALA A 51 8.20 5.46 -10.86
C ALA A 51 7.48 4.11 -10.62
N ARG A 52 6.96 3.92 -9.41
CA ARG A 52 6.29 2.67 -9.00
C ARG A 52 5.04 2.96 -8.20
N ALA A 53 4.06 2.08 -8.32
CA ALA A 53 2.83 2.13 -7.54
C ALA A 53 2.37 0.73 -7.14
N VAL A 54 1.66 0.63 -6.02
CA VAL A 54 0.98 -0.59 -5.58
C VAL A 54 -0.42 -0.23 -5.12
N VAL A 55 -1.41 -1.02 -5.55
CA VAL A 55 -2.79 -0.90 -5.11
C VAL A 55 -3.15 -2.16 -4.34
N TYR A 56 -3.38 -2.02 -3.03
CA TYR A 56 -3.95 -3.07 -2.18
C TYR A 56 -5.47 -2.93 -2.18
N TYR A 57 -6.19 -4.04 -2.31
CA TYR A 57 -7.65 -4.01 -2.38
C TYR A 57 -8.31 -5.28 -1.80
N PRO A 58 -9.55 -5.16 -1.29
CA PRO A 58 -10.36 -6.30 -0.90
C PRO A 58 -10.58 -7.32 -2.02
N ASP A 59 -10.60 -8.61 -1.72
CA ASP A 59 -11.15 -9.63 -2.61
C ASP A 59 -12.63 -9.37 -2.97
N LYS A 60 -13.42 -8.89 -2.01
CA LYS A 60 -14.85 -8.61 -2.14
C LYS A 60 -15.24 -7.22 -1.62
N THR A 61 -16.36 -6.69 -2.09
CA THR A 61 -16.92 -5.44 -1.56
C THR A 61 -17.23 -5.60 -0.07
N LEU A 62 -16.87 -4.59 0.72
CA LEU A 62 -17.15 -4.56 2.15
C LEU A 62 -18.39 -3.72 2.43
N SER A 63 -19.23 -4.20 3.35
CA SER A 63 -20.29 -3.42 3.97
C SER A 63 -19.89 -3.21 5.43
N LEU A 64 -19.26 -2.06 5.70
CA LEU A 64 -18.82 -1.69 7.04
C LEU A 64 -19.77 -0.65 7.63
N PRO A 65 -20.11 -0.73 8.93
CA PRO A 65 -20.89 0.29 9.58
C PRO A 65 -20.20 1.66 9.51
N VAL A 66 -21.02 2.72 9.47
CA VAL A 66 -20.55 4.09 9.59
C VAL A 66 -20.01 4.29 11.00
N ILE A 67 -18.78 4.77 11.11
CA ILE A 67 -18.12 5.06 12.39
C ILE A 67 -17.94 6.57 12.47
N ASN A 68 -18.35 7.14 13.60
CA ASN A 68 -18.25 8.57 13.84
C ASN A 68 -16.97 8.93 14.61
N ASN A 69 -16.39 7.98 15.36
CA ASN A 69 -15.18 8.19 16.15
C ASN A 69 -14.13 7.10 15.87
N ILE A 70 -12.97 7.54 15.38
CA ILE A 70 -11.78 6.69 15.37
C ILE A 70 -10.98 7.03 16.62
N GLY A 71 -10.78 6.03 17.49
CA GLY A 71 -10.02 6.18 18.72
C GLY A 71 -8.51 6.22 18.48
N LYS A 72 -7.78 5.50 19.33
CA LYS A 72 -6.31 5.43 19.25
C LYS A 72 -5.86 4.75 17.96
N TRP A 73 -4.76 5.25 17.38
CA TRP A 73 -4.08 4.61 16.26
C TRP A 73 -2.90 3.79 16.74
N THR A 74 -2.72 2.61 16.15
CA THR A 74 -1.52 1.79 16.26
C THR A 74 -0.64 2.01 15.04
N LYS A 75 0.66 2.11 15.28
CA LYS A 75 1.71 2.17 14.27
C LYS A 75 2.36 0.81 14.14
N CYS A 76 2.50 0.28 12.93
CA CYS A 76 3.33 -0.87 12.62
C CYS A 76 4.30 -0.53 11.50
N ASP A 77 5.56 -0.94 11.67
CA ASP A 77 6.62 -0.71 10.71
C ASP A 77 6.99 -2.05 10.05
N VAL A 78 6.85 -2.09 8.74
CA VAL A 78 7.30 -3.18 7.86
C VAL A 78 8.69 -2.81 7.37
N ASN A 79 9.70 -3.60 7.74
CA ASN A 79 11.10 -3.32 7.42
C ASN A 79 11.64 -4.41 6.51
N THR A 80 12.17 -4.02 5.36
CA THR A 80 12.80 -4.95 4.40
C THR A 80 14.20 -4.45 4.06
N ILE A 81 15.08 -5.40 3.72
CA ILE A 81 16.46 -5.15 3.33
C ILE A 81 16.43 -4.52 1.93
N ALA A 82 16.79 -3.24 1.85
CA ALA A 82 16.90 -2.49 0.59
C ALA A 82 18.34 -2.44 0.04
N ASP A 83 19.28 -3.10 0.72
CA ASP A 83 20.71 -3.14 0.37
C ASP A 83 21.06 -4.48 -0.27
N ASP A 84 20.51 -4.70 -1.45
CA ASP A 84 21.00 -5.68 -2.39
C ASP A 84 20.69 -5.23 -3.81
N ARG A 85 21.54 -5.64 -4.74
CA ARG A 85 21.32 -5.41 -6.18
C ARG A 85 20.08 -6.16 -6.71
N ASP A 86 19.29 -6.76 -5.82
CA ASP A 86 18.12 -7.58 -6.08
C ASP A 86 16.84 -6.84 -5.69
N THR A 87 16.58 -5.77 -6.44
CA THR A 87 15.38 -4.95 -6.29
C THR A 87 14.08 -5.72 -6.54
N VAL A 88 14.12 -6.93 -7.09
CA VAL A 88 12.95 -7.79 -7.31
C VAL A 88 12.56 -8.47 -6.01
N ARG A 89 13.50 -9.16 -5.36
CA ARG A 89 13.26 -9.80 -4.06
C ARG A 89 12.77 -8.80 -3.01
N TYR A 90 13.44 -7.66 -2.93
CA TYR A 90 13.04 -6.54 -2.06
C TYR A 90 11.56 -6.14 -2.23
N LYS A 91 11.08 -6.04 -3.48
CA LYS A 91 9.68 -5.66 -3.77
C LYS A 91 8.71 -6.74 -3.33
N GLU A 92 9.03 -8.00 -3.62
CA GLU A 92 8.17 -9.14 -3.30
C GLU A 92 7.99 -9.30 -1.79
N GLU A 93 9.09 -9.23 -1.03
CA GLU A 93 9.05 -9.31 0.44
C GLU A 93 8.20 -8.19 1.03
N LEU A 94 8.43 -6.94 0.60
CA LEU A 94 7.71 -5.79 1.12
C LEU A 94 6.20 -5.87 0.88
N TYR A 95 5.78 -6.29 -0.31
CA TYR A 95 4.36 -6.40 -0.65
C TYR A 95 3.68 -7.55 0.07
N GLN A 96 4.39 -8.69 0.21
CA GLN A 96 3.90 -9.83 0.95
C GLN A 96 3.74 -9.51 2.44
N GLU A 97 4.68 -8.80 3.06
CA GLU A 97 4.60 -8.42 4.47
C GLU A 97 3.44 -7.45 4.75
N ILE A 98 3.24 -6.45 3.89
CA ILE A 98 2.08 -5.54 4.01
C ILE A 98 0.78 -6.33 3.83
N ASN A 99 0.72 -7.24 2.86
CA ASN A 99 -0.47 -8.05 2.64
C ASN A 99 -0.76 -8.96 3.84
N ALA A 100 0.27 -9.61 4.40
CA ALA A 100 0.16 -10.42 5.61
C ALA A 100 -0.34 -9.61 6.80
N LEU A 101 0.17 -8.38 6.98
CA LEU A 101 -0.28 -7.46 8.02
C LEU A 101 -1.76 -7.09 7.84
N LEU A 102 -2.18 -6.69 6.64
CA LEU A 102 -3.58 -6.33 6.37
C LEU A 102 -4.52 -7.52 6.59
N ASN A 103 -4.09 -8.74 6.27
CA ASN A 103 -4.85 -9.98 6.48
C ASN A 103 -4.92 -10.41 7.96
N ALA A 104 -3.98 -9.97 8.80
CA ALA A 104 -3.99 -10.23 10.23
C ALA A 104 -4.91 -9.26 11.01
N LEU A 105 -5.25 -8.11 10.42
CA LEU A 105 -6.16 -7.13 11.01
C LEU A 105 -7.62 -7.55 10.86
N THR A 106 -8.48 -7.07 11.75
CA THR A 106 -9.94 -7.17 11.53
C THR A 106 -10.34 -6.37 10.28
N ASP A 107 -11.42 -6.78 9.62
CA ASP A 107 -11.90 -6.14 8.39
C ASP A 107 -12.04 -4.61 8.55
N MET A 108 -12.49 -4.15 9.71
CA MET A 108 -12.64 -2.73 10.02
C MET A 108 -11.29 -2.00 10.19
N GLN A 109 -10.33 -2.62 10.88
CA GLN A 109 -9.00 -2.06 11.06
C GLN A 109 -8.24 -1.98 9.73
N ALA A 110 -8.29 -3.06 8.94
CA ALA A 110 -7.66 -3.12 7.64
C ALA A 110 -8.25 -2.08 6.68
N ALA A 111 -9.59 -1.99 6.61
CA ALA A 111 -10.30 -1.04 5.76
C ALA A 111 -10.02 0.43 6.12
N ARG A 112 -9.79 0.73 7.40
CA ARG A 112 -9.49 2.10 7.88
C ARG A 112 -8.00 2.38 8.03
N SER A 113 -7.14 1.41 7.69
CA SER A 113 -5.70 1.58 7.71
C SER A 113 -5.23 2.63 6.71
N LYS A 114 -4.04 3.18 6.96
CA LYS A 114 -3.31 4.10 6.09
C LYS A 114 -1.90 3.60 5.94
N ILE A 115 -1.38 3.61 4.72
CA ILE A 115 0.00 3.21 4.42
C ILE A 115 0.76 4.47 4.04
N SER A 116 1.89 4.72 4.71
CA SER A 116 2.79 5.83 4.39
C SER A 116 4.09 5.29 3.82
N ALA A 117 4.57 5.95 2.76
CA ALA A 117 5.72 5.51 1.99
C ALA A 117 7.04 5.66 2.76
N THR A 118 8.02 4.97 2.21
CA THR A 118 9.23 4.43 2.83
C THR A 118 10.21 5.46 3.39
N ALA A 119 10.71 5.23 4.60
CA ALA A 119 11.97 5.83 5.05
C ALA A 119 13.14 4.89 4.72
N TYR A 120 14.12 5.34 3.94
CA TYR A 120 15.37 4.60 3.72
C TYR A 120 16.42 4.99 4.76
N LYS A 121 16.92 4.02 5.52
CA LYS A 121 17.98 4.26 6.51
C LYS A 121 18.84 3.01 6.68
N LYS A 122 20.16 3.17 6.53
CA LYS A 122 21.17 2.12 6.78
C LYS A 122 20.89 0.80 6.01
N GLY A 123 20.49 0.89 4.75
CA GLY A 123 20.20 -0.29 3.93
C GLY A 123 18.84 -0.94 4.17
N TYR A 124 17.98 -0.33 4.97
CA TYR A 124 16.59 -0.78 5.16
C TYR A 124 15.62 0.26 4.64
N SER A 125 14.50 -0.25 4.15
CA SER A 125 13.33 0.52 3.80
C SER A 125 12.21 0.19 4.78
N THR A 126 11.67 1.22 5.41
CA THR A 126 10.57 1.08 6.37
C THR A 126 9.28 1.63 5.79
N ILE A 127 8.28 0.79 5.54
CA ILE A 127 6.90 1.23 5.29
C ILE A 127 6.13 1.24 6.60
N THR A 128 5.45 2.34 6.89
CA THR A 128 4.61 2.44 8.09
C THR A 128 3.15 2.23 7.72
N VAL A 129 2.49 1.27 8.39
CA VAL A 129 1.05 1.07 8.36
C VAL A 129 0.45 1.58 9.67
N TRP A 130 -0.51 2.49 9.55
CA TRP A 130 -1.31 3.00 10.68
C TRP A 130 -2.70 2.39 10.62
N TYR A 131 -3.20 1.85 11.72
CA TYR A 131 -4.56 1.32 11.80
C TYR A 131 -5.21 1.64 13.16
N PRO A 132 -6.54 1.77 13.23
CA PRO A 132 -7.21 2.06 14.49
C PRO A 132 -7.11 0.87 15.47
N ALA A 133 -6.68 1.13 16.69
CA ALA A 133 -6.68 0.15 17.78
C ALA A 133 -8.09 -0.07 18.34
N GLU A 134 -8.88 1.01 18.37
CA GLU A 134 -10.22 1.06 18.94
C GLU A 134 -11.18 1.71 17.95
N ILE A 135 -12.33 1.08 17.78
CA ILE A 135 -13.35 1.48 16.83
C ILE A 135 -14.70 1.36 17.55
N SER A 136 -15.39 2.48 17.71
CA SER A 136 -16.63 2.60 18.51
C SER A 136 -17.68 3.41 17.78
#